data_AF-A0A127Q3P5-F1
#
_entry.id   AF-A0A127Q3P5-F1
#
_cell.length_a   1.000
_cell.length_b   1.000
_cell.length_c   1.000
_cell.angle_alpha   90.00
_cell.angle_beta   90.00
_cell.angle_gamma   90.00
#
_symmetry.space_group_name_H-M   'P 1'
#
loop_
_entity.id
_entity.type
_entity.pdbx_description
1 polymer ?
#
loop_
_entity_poly.entity_id
_entity_poly.type
_entity_poly.pdbx_seq_one_letter_code
_entity_poly.pdbx_strand_id
1 'polypeptide(L)'
;MEFASLNLAPRRLLPALAAALLALSAGARAADAVPLKSVAEPAAELTARYPLESLTTVDIANKALTDVADAKAEVAARDLEQRRVCYAKFFVNHCLDAAKEQRRLALKAIRPVDITANAFLRKDRADERDKSLAANEAQRPAEETQKAQDQKEKELSNADKVKQGAAKEKEVAANTRKHLGEGDKRVADHNARVLKAQQDDAVKKSQEAANVAAFQKKAQDSAARQREVAANKAAKAKDLAAKKAAETGAPAAPVVTPPATPVPPVATPPATKP
;
A
#
# COMPACT_ATOMS: atom_id res chain seq x y z
N MET A 1 -101.51 14.76 66.29
CA MET A 1 -100.90 15.60 67.33
C MET A 1 -99.40 15.58 67.10
N GLU A 2 -98.66 16.65 66.95
CA GLU A 2 -98.95 18.06 66.77
C GLU A 2 -97.60 18.69 66.40
N PHE A 3 -97.66 19.78 65.66
CA PHE A 3 -96.53 20.54 65.14
C PHE A 3 -95.61 21.07 66.24
N ALA A 4 -94.30 21.13 65.96
CA ALA A 4 -93.44 22.16 66.53
C ALA A 4 -92.28 22.48 65.60
N SER A 5 -92.53 23.46 64.72
CA SER A 5 -91.51 24.21 64.02
C SER A 5 -90.73 25.08 65.01
N LEU A 6 -89.40 24.98 65.02
CA LEU A 6 -88.52 25.94 65.66
C LEU A 6 -87.54 26.47 64.61
N ASN A 7 -87.86 27.65 64.09
CA ASN A 7 -86.92 28.54 63.42
C ASN A 7 -86.25 29.41 64.47
N LEU A 8 -84.93 29.31 64.61
CA LEU A 8 -84.10 30.35 65.23
C LEU A 8 -82.72 30.34 64.54
N ALA A 9 -82.41 31.43 63.83
CA ALA A 9 -81.07 31.75 63.31
C ALA A 9 -80.07 31.89 64.50
N PRO A 10 -78.71 31.80 64.36
CA PRO A 10 -77.95 32.67 63.44
C PRO A 10 -76.55 32.15 62.99
N ARG A 11 -75.82 33.06 62.31
CA ARG A 11 -74.35 33.17 62.21
C ARG A 11 -73.61 32.27 61.21
N ARG A 12 -73.16 32.98 60.15
CA ARG A 12 -71.99 32.75 59.30
C ARG A 12 -70.83 32.07 60.06
N LEU A 13 -70.23 31.05 59.44
CA LEU A 13 -68.79 30.89 59.20
C LEU A 13 -68.50 29.52 58.55
N LEU A 14 -67.91 29.57 57.34
CA LEU A 14 -67.07 28.54 56.68
C LEU A 14 -67.72 27.18 56.34
N PRO A 15 -67.72 26.80 55.04
CA PRO A 15 -66.55 26.08 54.53
C PRO A 15 -66.21 26.45 53.07
N ALA A 16 -65.26 27.37 52.89
CA ALA A 16 -64.63 27.64 51.58
C ALA A 16 -63.30 26.88 51.42
N LEU A 17 -63.15 25.71 52.04
CA LEU A 17 -61.86 25.00 52.15
C LEU A 17 -61.92 23.50 51.80
N ALA A 18 -62.99 23.04 51.15
CA ALA A 18 -63.10 21.66 50.65
C ALA A 18 -63.18 21.56 49.12
N ALA A 19 -63.05 22.68 48.38
CA ALA A 19 -63.11 22.69 46.91
C ALA A 19 -61.74 22.85 46.23
N ALA A 20 -60.65 23.05 46.99
CA ALA A 20 -59.32 23.34 46.44
C ALA A 20 -58.40 22.12 46.28
N LEU A 21 -58.81 20.92 46.71
CA LEU A 21 -58.00 19.69 46.63
C LEU A 21 -58.49 18.68 45.58
N LEU A 22 -59.59 18.96 44.87
CA LEU A 22 -60.09 18.16 43.73
C LEU A 22 -59.74 18.76 42.36
N ALA A 23 -59.01 19.89 42.33
CA ALA A 23 -58.61 20.58 41.11
C ALA A 23 -57.13 20.35 40.72
N LEU A 24 -56.44 19.38 41.33
CA LEU A 24 -55.02 19.09 41.06
C LEU A 24 -54.75 17.70 40.43
N SER A 25 -55.78 17.01 39.95
CA SER A 25 -55.63 15.71 39.24
C SER A 25 -56.22 15.69 37.83
N ALA A 26 -56.69 16.82 37.29
CA ALA A 26 -57.21 16.94 35.92
C ALA A 26 -56.17 17.48 34.91
N GLY A 27 -54.88 17.46 35.27
CA GLY A 27 -53.78 17.62 34.33
C GLY A 27 -53.44 16.29 33.66
N ALA A 28 -54.44 15.58 33.13
CA ALA A 28 -54.17 14.52 32.18
C ALA A 28 -53.45 15.19 31.01
N ARG A 29 -52.15 14.96 30.90
CA ARG A 29 -51.40 15.22 29.68
C ARG A 29 -52.17 14.50 28.56
N ALA A 30 -52.94 15.25 27.78
CA ALA A 30 -53.04 14.95 26.37
C ALA A 30 -51.58 14.95 25.91
N ALA A 31 -50.98 13.76 25.85
CA ALA A 31 -49.76 13.58 25.10
C ALA A 31 -50.09 14.14 23.71
N ASP A 32 -49.43 15.24 23.35
CA ASP A 32 -49.48 15.81 22.02
C ASP A 32 -49.31 14.65 21.03
N ALA A 33 -50.43 14.22 20.44
CA ALA A 33 -50.42 13.23 19.39
C ALA A 33 -49.84 13.95 18.19
N VAL A 34 -48.52 13.92 18.07
CA VAL A 34 -47.82 14.40 16.88
C VAL A 34 -48.51 13.73 15.69
N PRO A 35 -49.13 14.50 14.78
CA PRO A 35 -49.85 13.91 13.66
C PRO A 35 -48.84 13.12 12.84
N LEU A 36 -49.04 11.79 12.78
CA LEU A 36 -48.23 10.92 11.93
C LEU A 36 -48.33 11.41 10.50
N LYS A 37 -47.17 11.67 9.88
CA LYS A 37 -47.10 11.98 8.45
C LYS A 37 -47.65 10.81 7.65
N SER A 38 -48.33 11.11 6.54
CA SER A 38 -48.96 10.06 5.75
C SER A 38 -47.90 9.23 5.00
N VAL A 39 -48.14 7.91 4.92
CA VAL A 39 -47.27 6.99 4.16
C VAL A 39 -47.41 7.20 2.64
N ALA A 40 -48.52 7.79 2.18
CA ALA A 40 -48.81 8.00 0.76
C ALA A 40 -48.17 9.28 0.19
N GLU A 41 -47.87 10.27 1.02
CA GLU A 41 -47.35 11.57 0.57
C GLU A 41 -46.04 11.51 -0.23
N PRO A 42 -45.00 10.72 0.15
CA PRO A 42 -43.76 10.67 -0.65
C PRO A 42 -44.00 10.08 -2.03
N ALA A 43 -44.92 9.11 -2.13
CA ALA A 43 -45.32 8.54 -3.40
C ALA A 43 -46.08 9.55 -4.28
N ALA A 44 -46.99 10.32 -3.67
CA ALA A 44 -47.75 11.35 -4.38
C ALA A 44 -46.84 12.48 -4.89
N GLU A 45 -45.92 12.96 -4.06
CA GLU A 45 -44.95 13.99 -4.44
C GLU A 45 -44.06 13.52 -5.60
N LEU A 46 -43.54 12.29 -5.51
CA LEU A 46 -42.73 11.70 -6.58
C LEU A 46 -43.49 11.64 -7.90
N THR A 47 -44.74 11.16 -7.87
CA THR A 47 -45.57 11.07 -9.10
C THR A 47 -45.96 12.44 -9.65
N ALA A 48 -46.07 13.47 -8.81
CA ALA A 48 -46.32 14.84 -9.25
C ALA A 48 -45.07 15.47 -9.87
N ARG A 49 -43.89 15.19 -9.31
CA ARG A 49 -42.60 15.67 -9.80
C ARG A 49 -42.19 15.03 -11.12
N TYR A 50 -42.49 13.74 -11.27
CA TYR A 50 -42.15 12.95 -12.46
C TYR A 50 -43.41 12.36 -13.12
N PRO A 51 -44.16 13.16 -13.89
CA PRO A 51 -45.19 12.59 -14.75
C PRO A 51 -44.54 11.65 -15.77
N LEU A 52 -45.20 10.54 -16.09
CA LEU A 52 -44.63 9.45 -16.92
C LEU A 52 -44.10 9.95 -18.28
N GLU A 53 -44.76 10.94 -18.86
CA GLU A 53 -44.40 11.56 -20.15
C GLU A 53 -43.13 12.44 -20.08
N SER A 54 -42.69 12.84 -18.88
CA SER A 54 -41.49 13.68 -18.72
C SER A 54 -40.18 12.91 -18.72
N LEU A 55 -40.24 11.57 -18.67
CA LEU A 55 -39.07 10.68 -18.57
C LEU A 55 -38.45 10.42 -19.95
N THR A 56 -38.02 11.48 -20.63
CA THR A 56 -37.56 11.46 -22.03
C THR A 56 -36.07 11.71 -22.20
N THR A 57 -35.34 12.02 -21.13
CA THR A 57 -33.89 12.25 -21.16
C THR A 57 -33.19 11.38 -20.13
N VAL A 58 -31.93 11.02 -20.41
CA VAL A 58 -31.10 10.17 -19.54
C VAL A 58 -30.92 10.80 -18.17
N ASP A 59 -30.66 12.11 -18.12
CA ASP A 59 -30.48 12.84 -16.87
C ASP A 59 -31.73 12.85 -16.00
N ILE A 60 -32.90 13.09 -16.60
CA ILE A 60 -34.18 13.07 -15.87
C ILE A 60 -34.47 11.64 -15.39
N ALA A 61 -34.26 10.62 -16.23
CA ALA A 61 -34.50 9.23 -15.85
C ALA A 61 -33.59 8.78 -14.70
N ASN A 62 -32.30 9.16 -14.71
CA ASN A 62 -31.37 8.84 -13.62
C ASN A 62 -31.76 9.53 -12.31
N LYS A 63 -32.14 10.82 -12.37
CA LYS A 63 -32.66 11.56 -11.19
C LYS A 63 -33.97 10.96 -10.67
N ALA A 64 -34.86 10.56 -11.56
CA ALA A 64 -36.10 9.89 -11.16
C ALA A 64 -35.80 8.58 -10.40
N LEU A 65 -34.78 7.81 -10.79
CA LEU A 65 -34.40 6.59 -10.08
C LEU A 65 -33.80 6.85 -8.70
N THR A 66 -33.02 7.92 -8.52
CA THR A 66 -32.54 8.33 -7.19
C THR A 66 -33.70 8.75 -6.30
N ASP A 67 -34.59 9.60 -6.82
CA ASP A 67 -35.75 10.07 -6.07
C ASP A 67 -36.75 8.94 -5.77
N VAL A 68 -36.89 7.94 -6.65
CA VAL A 68 -37.64 6.70 -6.40
C VAL A 68 -37.05 5.93 -5.21
N ALA A 69 -35.73 5.84 -5.10
CA ALA A 69 -35.08 5.14 -4.00
C ALA A 69 -35.31 5.87 -2.67
N ASP A 70 -35.18 7.19 -2.68
CA ASP A 70 -35.42 8.05 -1.51
C ASP A 70 -36.89 7.97 -1.08
N ALA A 71 -37.84 8.08 -2.02
CA ALA A 71 -39.26 7.94 -1.74
C ALA A 71 -39.61 6.57 -1.15
N LYS A 72 -39.00 5.47 -1.65
CA LYS A 72 -39.19 4.12 -1.08
C LYS A 72 -38.66 4.03 0.35
N ALA A 73 -37.50 4.63 0.62
CA ALA A 73 -36.91 4.66 1.95
C ALA A 73 -37.78 5.46 2.93
N GLU A 74 -38.31 6.61 2.49
CA GLU A 74 -39.20 7.43 3.30
C GLU A 74 -40.55 6.75 3.57
N VAL A 75 -41.16 6.12 2.56
CA VAL A 75 -42.37 5.29 2.72
C VAL A 75 -42.13 4.19 3.75
N ALA A 76 -40.97 3.53 3.72
CA ALA A 76 -40.62 2.50 4.69
C ALA A 76 -40.45 3.07 6.11
N ALA A 77 -39.79 4.23 6.25
CA ALA A 77 -39.63 4.89 7.55
C ALA A 77 -41.00 5.26 8.16
N ARG A 78 -41.89 5.87 7.36
CA ARG A 78 -43.24 6.26 7.80
C ARG A 78 -44.12 5.05 8.11
N ASP A 79 -44.02 3.94 7.37
CA ASP A 79 -44.70 2.68 7.70
C ASP A 79 -44.25 2.14 9.07
N LEU A 80 -42.96 2.15 9.36
CA LEU A 80 -42.43 1.70 10.65
C LEU A 80 -42.97 2.57 11.81
N GLU A 81 -43.03 3.88 11.62
CA GLU A 81 -43.62 4.80 12.60
C GLU A 81 -45.12 4.53 12.81
N GLN A 82 -45.89 4.35 11.74
CA GLN A 82 -47.30 4.01 11.84
C GLN A 82 -47.53 2.68 12.57
N ARG A 83 -46.72 1.66 12.26
CA ARG A 83 -46.79 0.35 12.93
C ARG A 83 -46.47 0.45 14.42
N ARG A 84 -45.50 1.27 14.81
CA ARG A 84 -45.20 1.54 16.24
C ARG A 84 -46.41 2.10 16.97
N VAL A 85 -47.12 3.05 16.36
CA VAL A 85 -48.35 3.62 16.94
C VAL A 85 -49.50 2.62 16.96
N CYS A 86 -49.59 1.72 15.98
CA CYS A 86 -50.61 0.68 15.97
C CYS A 86 -50.52 -0.28 17.17
N TYR A 87 -49.31 -0.58 17.66
CA TYR A 87 -49.15 -1.44 18.84
C TYR A 87 -49.68 -0.82 20.14
N ALA A 88 -49.86 0.50 20.19
CA ALA A 88 -50.45 1.19 21.34
C ALA A 88 -51.99 1.23 21.30
N LYS A 89 -52.63 0.73 20.23
CA LYS A 89 -54.09 0.77 20.05
C LYS A 89 -54.74 -0.55 20.48
N PHE A 90 -56.01 -0.48 20.92
CA PHE A 90 -56.77 -1.67 21.28
C PHE A 90 -56.99 -2.62 20.09
N PHE A 91 -57.28 -2.08 18.90
CA PHE A 91 -57.45 -2.85 17.67
C PHE A 91 -56.15 -2.93 16.85
N VAL A 92 -55.10 -3.52 17.43
CA VAL A 92 -53.76 -3.61 16.82
C VAL A 92 -53.81 -4.23 15.43
N ASN A 93 -54.47 -5.39 15.27
CA ASN A 93 -54.49 -6.13 14.00
C ASN A 93 -55.09 -5.32 12.85
N HIS A 94 -56.25 -4.71 13.07
CA HIS A 94 -56.90 -3.86 12.08
C HIS A 94 -56.03 -2.66 11.71
N CYS A 95 -55.39 -2.02 12.69
CA CYS A 95 -54.47 -0.91 12.44
C CYS A 95 -53.25 -1.33 11.62
N LEU A 96 -52.64 -2.48 11.95
CA LEU A 96 -51.50 -3.01 11.22
C LEU A 96 -51.86 -3.37 9.78
N ASP A 97 -53.04 -3.94 9.55
CA ASP A 97 -53.49 -4.26 8.19
C ASP A 97 -53.77 -2.99 7.39
N ALA A 98 -54.39 -1.97 7.98
CA ALA A 98 -54.53 -0.67 7.36
C ALA A 98 -53.16 -0.06 6.99
N ALA A 99 -52.17 -0.11 7.88
CA ALA A 99 -50.82 0.40 7.62
C ALA A 99 -50.14 -0.35 6.45
N LYS A 100 -50.22 -1.69 6.44
CA LYS A 100 -49.70 -2.51 5.33
C LYS A 100 -50.36 -2.14 4.00
N GLU A 101 -51.67 -1.92 4.00
CA GLU A 101 -52.43 -1.53 2.82
C GLU A 101 -51.99 -0.15 2.31
N GLN A 102 -51.80 0.83 3.20
CA GLN A 102 -51.27 2.14 2.83
C GLN A 102 -49.88 2.04 2.21
N ARG A 103 -48.98 1.26 2.82
CA ARG A 103 -47.64 1.01 2.25
C ARG A 103 -47.73 0.36 0.87
N ARG A 104 -48.61 -0.63 0.69
CA ARG A 104 -48.80 -1.30 -0.60
C ARG A 104 -49.25 -0.32 -1.68
N LEU A 105 -50.19 0.56 -1.38
CA LEU A 105 -50.68 1.58 -2.30
C LEU A 105 -49.60 2.61 -2.65
N ALA A 106 -48.83 3.08 -1.67
CA ALA A 106 -47.72 4.01 -1.88
C ALA A 106 -46.66 3.40 -2.82
N LEU A 107 -46.24 2.16 -2.56
CA LEU A 107 -45.28 1.46 -3.43
C LEU A 107 -45.85 1.18 -4.83
N LYS A 108 -47.15 0.90 -4.93
CA LYS A 108 -47.84 0.73 -6.22
C LYS A 108 -47.83 2.03 -7.04
N ALA A 109 -47.95 3.19 -6.39
CA ALA A 109 -47.88 4.50 -7.05
C ALA A 109 -46.46 4.87 -7.52
N ILE A 110 -45.42 4.46 -6.77
CA ILE A 110 -44.01 4.69 -7.15
C ILE A 110 -43.58 3.83 -8.35
N ARG A 111 -44.10 2.59 -8.43
CA ARG A 111 -43.64 1.57 -9.38
C ARG A 111 -43.70 1.98 -10.87
N PRO A 112 -44.74 2.67 -11.37
CA PRO A 112 -44.78 3.15 -12.75
C PRO A 112 -43.59 4.03 -13.13
N VAL A 113 -43.21 4.99 -12.27
CA VAL A 113 -42.07 5.90 -12.48
C VAL A 113 -40.76 5.11 -12.57
N ASP A 114 -40.56 4.16 -11.65
CA ASP A 114 -39.39 3.28 -11.63
C ASP A 114 -39.26 2.45 -12.92
N ILE A 115 -40.37 1.85 -13.36
CA ILE A 115 -40.41 1.02 -14.58
C ILE A 115 -40.13 1.86 -15.82
N THR A 116 -40.78 3.02 -15.96
CA THR A 116 -40.62 3.88 -17.15
C THR A 116 -39.23 4.47 -17.24
N ALA A 117 -38.67 4.97 -16.13
CA ALA A 117 -37.29 5.47 -16.09
C ALA A 117 -36.28 4.37 -16.49
N ASN A 118 -36.42 3.16 -15.92
CA ASN A 118 -35.57 2.04 -16.31
C ASN A 118 -35.77 1.57 -17.75
N ALA A 119 -37.02 1.57 -18.26
CA ALA A 119 -37.31 1.19 -19.63
C ALA A 119 -36.66 2.17 -20.61
N PHE A 120 -36.74 3.48 -20.33
CA PHE A 120 -36.04 4.52 -21.08
C PHE A 120 -34.52 4.28 -21.10
N LEU A 121 -33.88 4.08 -19.95
CA LEU A 121 -32.43 3.85 -19.88
C LEU A 121 -31.98 2.54 -20.54
N ARG A 122 -32.84 1.52 -20.61
CA ARG A 122 -32.56 0.30 -21.38
C ARG A 122 -32.63 0.56 -22.88
N LYS A 123 -33.64 1.32 -23.32
CA LYS A 123 -33.81 1.70 -24.72
C LYS A 123 -32.65 2.58 -25.19
N ASP A 124 -32.32 3.62 -24.45
CA ASP A 124 -31.21 4.53 -24.77
C ASP A 124 -29.88 3.78 -24.91
N ARG A 125 -29.56 2.87 -23.98
CA ARG A 125 -28.38 1.99 -24.10
C ARG A 125 -28.43 1.01 -25.28
N ALA A 126 -29.62 0.60 -25.71
CA ALA A 126 -29.75 -0.19 -26.92
C ALA A 126 -29.47 0.67 -28.16
N ASP A 127 -30.09 1.84 -28.24
CA ASP A 127 -29.91 2.79 -29.33
C ASP A 127 -28.43 3.22 -29.48
N GLU A 128 -27.72 3.47 -28.38
CA GLU A 128 -26.29 3.79 -28.40
C GLU A 128 -25.42 2.62 -28.88
N ARG A 129 -25.76 1.39 -28.48
CA ARG A 129 -25.07 0.20 -29.00
C ARG A 129 -25.33 0.04 -30.49
N ASP A 130 -26.56 0.20 -30.95
CA ASP A 130 -26.91 0.05 -32.36
C ASP A 130 -26.20 1.12 -33.22
N LYS A 131 -26.12 2.37 -32.74
CA LYS A 131 -25.31 3.43 -33.39
C LYS A 131 -23.83 3.04 -33.45
N SER A 132 -23.28 2.51 -32.36
CA SER A 132 -21.87 2.10 -32.32
C SER A 132 -21.59 0.92 -33.27
N LEU A 133 -22.51 -0.03 -33.37
CA LEU A 133 -22.40 -1.17 -34.29
C LEU A 133 -22.49 -0.69 -35.74
N ALA A 134 -23.45 0.17 -36.07
CA ALA A 134 -23.56 0.75 -37.40
C ALA A 134 -22.31 1.54 -37.80
N ALA A 135 -21.72 2.30 -36.87
CA ALA A 135 -20.46 3.02 -37.10
C ALA A 135 -19.29 2.06 -37.34
N ASN A 136 -19.18 0.98 -36.57
CA ASN A 136 -18.17 -0.05 -36.79
C ASN A 136 -18.36 -0.74 -38.13
N GLU A 137 -19.59 -1.16 -38.46
CA GLU A 137 -19.91 -1.80 -39.74
C GLU A 137 -19.58 -0.91 -40.94
N ALA A 138 -19.78 0.41 -40.84
CA ALA A 138 -19.35 1.36 -41.86
C ALA A 138 -17.81 1.44 -42.00
N GLN A 139 -17.06 1.23 -40.92
CA GLN A 139 -15.58 1.26 -40.93
C GLN A 139 -14.95 -0.08 -41.31
N ARG A 140 -15.64 -1.20 -41.08
CA ARG A 140 -15.17 -2.56 -41.39
C ARG A 140 -14.58 -2.74 -42.80
N PRO A 141 -15.18 -2.27 -43.91
CA PRO A 141 -14.58 -2.48 -45.23
C PRO A 141 -13.24 -1.75 -45.39
N ALA A 142 -13.10 -0.56 -44.80
CA ALA A 142 -11.84 0.18 -44.80
C ALA A 142 -10.78 -0.52 -43.94
N GLU A 143 -11.17 -1.05 -42.78
CA GLU A 143 -10.24 -1.82 -41.95
C GLU A 143 -9.85 -3.16 -42.57
N GLU A 144 -10.79 -3.88 -43.19
CA GLU A 144 -10.54 -5.16 -43.84
C GLU A 144 -9.57 -5.00 -45.02
N THR A 145 -9.71 -3.91 -45.79
CA THR A 145 -8.76 -3.59 -46.87
C THR A 145 -7.39 -3.22 -46.34
N GLN A 146 -7.30 -2.40 -45.29
CA GLN A 146 -6.02 -2.09 -44.63
C GLN A 146 -5.36 -3.35 -44.06
N LYS A 147 -6.12 -4.18 -43.33
CA LYS A 147 -5.63 -5.46 -42.78
C LYS A 147 -5.11 -6.38 -43.87
N ALA A 148 -5.80 -6.46 -45.02
CA ALA A 148 -5.34 -7.24 -46.16
C ALA A 148 -4.05 -6.70 -46.78
N GLN A 149 -3.87 -5.38 -46.83
CA GLN A 149 -2.62 -4.74 -47.29
C GLN A 149 -1.47 -5.00 -46.31
N ASP A 150 -1.70 -4.80 -45.02
CA ASP A 150 -0.72 -5.05 -43.97
C ASP A 150 -0.28 -6.51 -43.93
N GLN A 151 -1.21 -7.46 -44.14
CA GLN A 151 -0.89 -8.87 -44.22
C GLN A 151 0.02 -9.17 -45.42
N LYS A 152 -0.29 -8.61 -46.59
CA LYS A 152 0.57 -8.75 -47.78
C LYS A 152 1.97 -8.18 -47.54
N GLU A 153 2.09 -7.01 -46.92
CA GLU A 153 3.39 -6.41 -46.62
C GLU A 153 4.19 -7.24 -45.60
N LYS A 154 3.51 -7.79 -44.58
CA LYS A 154 4.12 -8.71 -43.62
C LYS A 154 4.60 -9.99 -44.28
N GLU A 155 3.84 -10.57 -45.20
CA GLU A 155 4.24 -11.76 -45.94
C GLU A 155 5.46 -11.49 -46.84
N LEU A 156 5.48 -10.37 -47.55
CA LEU A 156 6.62 -9.96 -48.39
C LEU A 156 7.88 -9.73 -47.54
N SER A 157 7.77 -8.96 -46.46
CA SER A 157 8.90 -8.70 -45.57
C SER A 157 9.39 -9.96 -44.85
N ASN A 158 8.49 -10.90 -44.51
CA ASN A 158 8.88 -12.20 -43.97
C ASN A 158 9.63 -13.03 -45.01
N ALA A 159 9.10 -13.13 -46.24
CA ALA A 159 9.76 -13.83 -47.33
C ALA A 159 11.17 -13.29 -47.61
N ASP A 160 11.34 -11.97 -47.59
CA ASP A 160 12.66 -11.35 -47.78
C ASP A 160 13.60 -11.60 -46.60
N LYS A 161 13.10 -11.55 -45.36
CA LYS A 161 13.88 -11.92 -44.17
C LYS A 161 14.32 -13.37 -44.19
N VAL A 162 13.45 -14.29 -44.64
CA VAL A 162 13.79 -15.72 -44.79
C VAL A 162 14.87 -15.90 -45.85
N LYS A 163 14.75 -15.23 -47.02
CA LYS A 163 15.80 -15.27 -48.07
C LYS A 163 17.13 -14.73 -47.56
N GLN A 164 17.12 -13.59 -46.86
CA GLN A 164 18.32 -12.99 -46.28
C GLN A 164 18.92 -13.87 -45.19
N GLY A 165 18.10 -14.48 -44.34
CA GLY A 165 18.52 -15.44 -43.32
C GLY A 165 19.21 -16.65 -43.95
N ALA A 166 18.59 -17.26 -44.96
CA ALA A 166 19.17 -18.38 -45.69
C ALA A 166 20.49 -18.02 -46.38
N ALA A 167 20.62 -16.80 -46.91
CA ALA A 167 21.88 -16.32 -47.49
C ALA A 167 22.98 -16.15 -46.42
N LYS A 168 22.63 -15.54 -45.28
CA LYS A 168 23.56 -15.38 -44.14
C LYS A 168 23.96 -16.71 -43.53
N GLU A 169 23.06 -17.67 -43.40
CA GLU A 169 23.38 -19.01 -42.92
C GLU A 169 24.37 -19.73 -43.86
N LYS A 170 24.19 -19.61 -45.17
CA LYS A 170 25.16 -20.14 -46.14
C LYS A 170 26.54 -19.50 -45.98
N GLU A 171 26.59 -18.19 -45.75
CA GLU A 171 27.85 -17.47 -45.50
C GLU A 171 28.49 -17.91 -44.18
N VAL A 172 27.73 -17.97 -43.09
CA VAL A 172 28.22 -18.44 -41.77
C VAL A 172 28.69 -19.88 -41.86
N ALA A 173 27.97 -20.77 -42.55
CA ALA A 173 28.38 -22.14 -42.76
C ALA A 173 29.68 -22.22 -43.58
N ALA A 174 29.84 -21.39 -44.61
CA ALA A 174 31.07 -21.31 -45.39
C ALA A 174 32.25 -20.76 -44.56
N ASN A 175 32.03 -19.74 -43.75
CA ASN A 175 33.04 -19.17 -42.85
C ASN A 175 33.44 -20.17 -41.77
N THR A 176 32.46 -20.81 -41.11
CA THR A 176 32.68 -21.86 -40.12
C THR A 176 33.52 -22.97 -40.71
N ARG A 177 33.20 -23.44 -41.93
CA ARG A 177 34.00 -24.45 -42.65
C ARG A 177 35.45 -24.03 -42.88
N LYS A 178 35.69 -22.75 -43.21
CA LYS A 178 37.05 -22.21 -43.41
C LYS A 178 37.87 -22.18 -42.11
N HIS A 179 37.23 -21.95 -40.97
CA HIS A 179 37.88 -21.84 -39.66
C HIS A 179 37.71 -23.08 -38.77
N LEU A 180 37.26 -24.21 -39.33
CA LEU A 180 37.19 -25.49 -38.63
C LEU A 180 38.58 -25.86 -38.08
N GLY A 181 38.66 -26.06 -36.76
CA GLY A 181 39.89 -26.43 -36.06
C GLY A 181 40.82 -25.27 -35.68
N GLU A 182 40.53 -24.03 -36.07
CA GLU A 182 41.32 -22.86 -35.67
C GLU A 182 41.01 -22.40 -34.22
N GLY A 183 39.79 -22.66 -33.74
CA GLY A 183 39.41 -22.46 -32.34
C GLY A 183 40.21 -23.37 -31.40
N ASP A 184 40.29 -24.66 -31.75
CA ASP A 184 41.01 -25.66 -30.94
C ASP A 184 42.50 -25.34 -30.84
N LYS A 185 43.12 -24.87 -31.93
CA LYS A 185 44.50 -24.39 -31.94
C LYS A 185 44.70 -23.18 -31.02
N ARG A 186 43.80 -22.18 -31.09
CA ARG A 186 43.88 -20.99 -30.23
C ARG A 186 43.73 -21.33 -28.74
N VAL A 187 42.84 -22.26 -28.40
CA VAL A 187 42.65 -22.74 -27.02
C VAL A 187 43.89 -23.50 -26.56
N ALA A 188 44.44 -24.40 -27.38
CA ALA A 188 45.68 -25.11 -27.07
C ALA A 188 46.86 -24.15 -26.83
N ASP A 189 47.04 -23.16 -27.71
CA ASP A 189 48.09 -22.14 -27.58
C ASP A 189 47.90 -21.28 -26.31
N HIS A 190 46.66 -20.94 -25.96
CA HIS A 190 46.38 -20.20 -24.73
C HIS A 190 46.70 -21.03 -23.48
N ASN A 191 46.27 -22.29 -23.44
CA ASN A 191 46.56 -23.19 -22.33
C ASN A 191 48.07 -23.41 -22.16
N ALA A 192 48.81 -23.57 -23.27
CA ALA A 192 50.27 -23.66 -23.24
C ALA A 192 50.93 -22.40 -22.67
N ARG A 193 50.44 -21.20 -23.04
CA ARG A 193 50.92 -19.92 -22.47
C ARG A 193 50.65 -19.81 -20.98
N VAL A 194 49.46 -20.20 -20.52
CA VAL A 194 49.09 -20.16 -19.10
C VAL A 194 49.96 -21.12 -18.29
N LEU A 195 50.17 -22.35 -18.77
CA LEU A 195 51.04 -23.33 -18.09
C LEU A 195 52.47 -22.81 -17.97
N LYS A 196 53.01 -22.20 -19.05
CA LYS A 196 54.35 -21.60 -19.01
C LYS A 196 54.45 -20.44 -18.01
N ALA A 197 53.46 -19.55 -18.01
CA ALA A 197 53.42 -18.44 -17.05
C ALA A 197 53.36 -18.94 -15.60
N GLN A 198 52.57 -19.98 -15.30
CA GLN A 198 52.52 -20.59 -13.98
C GLN A 198 53.85 -21.20 -13.55
N GLN A 199 54.58 -21.84 -14.48
CA GLN A 199 55.91 -22.37 -14.21
C GLN A 199 56.92 -21.24 -13.93
N ASP A 200 56.93 -20.19 -14.76
CA ASP A 200 57.81 -19.05 -14.59
C ASP A 200 57.53 -18.31 -13.26
N ASP A 201 56.27 -18.17 -12.88
CA ASP A 201 55.85 -17.56 -11.61
C ASP A 201 56.23 -18.44 -10.40
N ALA A 202 56.11 -19.77 -10.51
CA ALA A 202 56.55 -20.69 -9.47
C ALA A 202 58.07 -20.62 -9.25
N VAL A 203 58.84 -20.54 -10.33
CA VAL A 203 60.30 -20.36 -10.27
C VAL A 203 60.64 -19.01 -9.64
N LYS A 204 60.03 -17.91 -10.09
CA LYS A 204 60.27 -16.58 -9.51
C LYS A 204 59.92 -16.52 -8.01
N LYS A 205 58.76 -17.06 -7.61
CA LYS A 205 58.38 -17.13 -6.18
C LYS A 205 59.37 -17.93 -5.34
N SER A 206 59.90 -19.03 -5.87
CA SER A 206 60.91 -19.81 -5.16
C SER A 206 62.24 -19.04 -5.00
N GLN A 207 62.65 -18.29 -6.03
CA GLN A 207 63.83 -17.42 -5.99
C GLN A 207 63.63 -16.25 -5.03
N GLU A 208 62.45 -15.61 -5.04
CA GLU A 208 62.09 -14.55 -4.11
C GLU A 208 62.11 -15.05 -2.66
N ALA A 209 61.53 -16.22 -2.38
CA ALA A 209 61.57 -16.83 -1.05
C ALA A 209 63.01 -17.11 -0.59
N ALA A 210 63.88 -17.62 -1.47
CA ALA A 210 65.29 -17.84 -1.17
C ALA A 210 66.05 -16.53 -0.93
N ASN A 211 65.79 -15.50 -1.73
CA ASN A 211 66.39 -14.17 -1.58
C ASN A 211 65.96 -13.48 -0.28
N VAL A 212 64.68 -13.56 0.07
CA VAL A 212 64.13 -13.03 1.32
C VAL A 212 64.76 -13.75 2.51
N ALA A 213 64.85 -15.09 2.48
CA ALA A 213 65.50 -15.86 3.54
C ALA A 213 67.00 -15.48 3.69
N ALA A 214 67.71 -15.30 2.58
CA ALA A 214 69.11 -14.87 2.60
C ALA A 214 69.27 -13.44 3.17
N PHE A 215 68.36 -12.52 2.84
CA PHE A 215 68.37 -11.16 3.38
C PHE A 215 68.08 -11.14 4.89
N GLN A 216 67.08 -11.90 5.35
CA GLN A 216 66.76 -12.02 6.77
C GLN A 216 67.93 -12.59 7.58
N LYS A 217 68.63 -13.61 7.06
CA LYS A 217 69.83 -14.15 7.69
C LYS A 217 70.95 -13.10 7.80
N LYS A 218 71.22 -12.35 6.72
CA LYS A 218 72.20 -11.24 6.75
C LYS A 218 71.83 -10.14 7.74
N ALA A 219 70.53 -9.83 7.88
CA ALA A 219 70.05 -8.86 8.86
C ALA A 219 70.28 -9.33 10.29
N GLN A 220 69.98 -10.60 10.59
CA GLN A 220 70.27 -11.22 11.89
C GLN A 220 71.78 -11.24 12.20
N ASP A 221 72.61 -11.66 11.24
CA ASP A 221 74.07 -11.71 11.38
C ASP A 221 74.68 -10.31 11.59
N SER A 222 74.11 -9.29 10.94
CA SER A 222 74.56 -7.90 11.10
C SER A 222 74.13 -7.33 12.46
N ALA A 223 72.91 -7.64 12.91
CA ALA A 223 72.44 -7.26 14.24
C ALA A 223 73.24 -7.94 15.36
N ALA A 224 73.60 -9.21 15.21
CA ALA A 224 74.47 -9.93 16.13
C ALA A 224 75.86 -9.28 16.20
N ARG A 225 76.49 -9.00 15.05
CA ARG A 225 77.77 -8.29 14.98
C ARG A 225 77.72 -6.90 15.63
N GLN A 226 76.65 -6.13 15.43
CA GLN A 226 76.50 -4.83 16.08
C GLN A 226 76.38 -4.96 17.61
N ARG A 227 75.64 -5.96 18.11
CA ARG A 227 75.54 -6.26 19.55
C ARG A 227 76.90 -6.65 20.13
N GLU A 228 77.67 -7.49 19.44
CA GLU A 228 79.04 -7.88 19.85
C GLU A 228 79.98 -6.67 19.86
N VAL A 229 79.96 -5.83 18.83
CA VAL A 229 80.79 -4.62 18.78
C VAL A 229 80.40 -3.65 19.89
N ALA A 230 79.10 -3.46 20.16
CA ALA A 230 78.63 -2.63 21.26
C ALA A 230 79.05 -3.19 22.63
N ALA A 231 78.94 -4.51 22.83
CA ALA A 231 79.38 -5.19 24.05
C ALA A 231 80.89 -5.05 24.26
N ASN A 232 81.69 -5.25 23.21
CA ASN A 232 83.15 -5.07 23.25
C ASN A 232 83.55 -3.63 23.55
N LYS A 233 82.86 -2.63 22.96
CA LYS A 233 83.07 -1.22 23.29
C LYS A 233 82.71 -0.91 24.75
N ALA A 234 81.59 -1.45 25.25
CA ALA A 234 81.16 -1.28 26.63
C ALA A 234 82.13 -1.94 27.62
N ALA A 235 82.65 -3.13 27.31
CA ALA A 235 83.66 -3.81 28.11
C ALA A 235 84.97 -2.99 28.17
N LYS A 236 85.47 -2.54 27.01
CA LYS A 236 86.65 -1.65 26.96
C LYS A 236 86.43 -0.34 27.72
N ALA A 237 85.23 0.25 27.66
CA ALA A 237 84.91 1.46 28.42
C ALA A 237 84.89 1.21 29.93
N LYS A 238 84.36 0.06 30.38
CA LYS A 238 84.39 -0.36 31.79
C LYS A 238 85.82 -0.62 32.27
N ASP A 239 86.67 -1.25 31.46
CA ASP A 239 88.08 -1.47 31.79
C ASP A 239 88.86 -0.15 31.91
N LEU A 240 88.61 0.80 31.00
CA LEU A 240 89.21 2.13 31.06
C LEU A 240 88.68 2.95 32.26
N ALA A 241 87.40 2.82 32.60
CA ALA A 241 86.81 3.45 33.78
C ALA A 241 87.36 2.85 35.09
N ALA A 242 87.55 1.52 35.14
CA ALA A 242 88.15 0.84 36.28
C ALA A 242 89.64 1.22 36.46
N LYS A 243 90.39 1.38 35.35
CA LYS A 243 91.76 1.91 35.38
C LYS A 243 91.80 3.36 35.89
N LYS A 244 90.88 4.23 35.43
CA LYS A 244 90.77 5.61 35.93
C LYS A 244 90.31 5.68 37.40
N ALA A 245 89.46 4.76 37.84
CA ALA A 245 89.01 4.66 39.24
C ALA A 245 90.08 4.08 40.17
N ALA A 246 91.04 3.30 39.65
CA ALA A 246 92.18 2.82 40.42
C ALA A 246 93.24 3.93 40.69
N GLU A 247 93.19 5.06 39.99
CA GLU A 247 94.10 6.20 40.18
C GLU A 247 93.52 7.31 41.09
N THR A 248 92.28 7.21 41.60
CA THR A 248 91.68 8.23 42.47
C THR A 248 90.75 7.64 43.55
N GLY A 249 91.01 7.91 44.84
CA GLY A 249 90.20 7.45 45.98
C GLY A 249 89.05 8.40 46.40
N ALA A 250 87.84 7.82 46.57
CA ALA A 250 86.61 8.15 47.35
C ALA A 250 86.21 9.62 47.78
N PRO A 251 84.91 9.97 48.05
CA PRO A 251 83.59 9.33 47.81
C PRO A 251 82.42 10.24 47.28
N ALA A 252 81.30 9.57 46.90
CA ALA A 252 79.83 9.89 47.01
C ALA A 252 79.23 11.26 46.55
N ALA A 253 78.43 11.37 45.47
CA ALA A 253 76.99 10.99 45.23
C ALA A 253 75.98 12.13 45.53
N PRO A 254 74.69 12.12 45.08
CA PRO A 254 74.03 11.65 43.85
C PRO A 254 73.09 12.74 43.24
N VAL A 255 72.30 12.46 42.20
CA VAL A 255 70.86 12.84 42.06
C VAL A 255 70.28 12.35 40.72
N VAL A 256 69.45 11.32 40.85
CA VAL A 256 68.07 11.15 40.31
C VAL A 256 67.81 10.79 38.83
N THR A 257 67.07 9.68 38.77
CA THR A 257 66.40 8.77 37.83
C THR A 257 65.26 9.32 36.91
N PRO A 258 64.74 8.48 35.98
CA PRO A 258 63.95 8.81 34.76
C PRO A 258 62.43 8.73 34.98
N PRO A 259 61.56 8.82 33.94
CA PRO A 259 60.93 7.61 33.34
C PRO A 259 60.63 7.73 31.81
N ALA A 260 60.76 6.69 30.99
CA ALA A 260 59.85 5.56 30.72
C ALA A 260 58.52 5.91 29.97
N THR A 261 58.48 5.52 28.67
CA THR A 261 57.33 4.92 27.91
C THR A 261 56.05 5.77 27.69
N PRO A 262 55.16 5.54 26.68
CA PRO A 262 54.84 4.25 26.03
C PRO A 262 54.52 4.26 24.51
N VAL A 263 54.51 3.05 23.93
CA VAL A 263 53.76 2.61 22.73
C VAL A 263 52.36 2.20 23.22
N PRO A 264 51.20 2.48 22.57
CA PRO A 264 50.65 1.68 21.44
C PRO A 264 49.60 2.46 20.58
N PRO A 265 48.71 1.87 19.74
CA PRO A 265 48.55 0.49 19.28
C PRO A 265 48.43 0.30 17.75
N VAL A 266 48.49 -0.98 17.38
CA VAL A 266 48.15 -1.60 16.10
C VAL A 266 46.66 -1.43 15.76
N ALA A 267 46.35 -1.16 14.49
CA ALA A 267 45.07 -1.50 13.86
C ALA A 267 45.31 -1.95 12.39
N THR A 268 45.17 -3.23 12.15
CA THR A 268 44.93 -3.88 10.83
C THR A 268 43.41 -3.92 10.54
N PRO A 269 42.93 -4.53 9.44
CA PRO A 269 42.95 -4.13 8.03
C PRO A 269 41.50 -3.99 7.48
N PRO A 270 41.29 -3.70 6.18
CA PRO A 270 40.10 -4.21 5.50
C PRO A 270 40.47 -5.34 4.53
N ALA A 271 39.89 -6.51 4.80
CA ALA A 271 39.84 -7.63 3.89
C ALA A 271 38.88 -7.32 2.74
N THR A 272 39.38 -7.32 1.51
CA THR A 272 38.60 -7.67 0.32
C THR A 272 38.89 -9.14 0.03
N LYS A 273 37.96 -9.99 0.45
CA LYS A 273 37.86 -11.36 -0.05
C LYS A 273 36.80 -11.43 -1.15
N PRO A 274 36.98 -12.32 -2.12
CA PRO A 274 36.04 -12.55 -3.22
C PRO A 274 34.72 -13.14 -2.73
#